data_AF-A0A820RU64-F1
#
_entry.id   AF-A0A820RU64-F1
#
_cell.length_a   1.000
_cell.length_b   1.000
_cell.length_c   1.000
_cell.angle_alpha   90.00
_cell.angle_beta   90.00
_cell.angle_gamma   90.00
#
_symmetry.space_group_name_H-M   'P 1'
#
loop_
_entity.id
_entity.type
_entity.pdbx_description
1 polymer ?
#
loop_
_entity_poly.entity_id
_entity_poly.type
_entity_poly.pdbx_seq_one_letter_code
_entity_poly.pdbx_strand_id
1 'polypeptide(L)'
;ENEISLVPYITSKHSATWRIGKYLNELLRPFVDKNLSTTTFRDEPDFMRKLNDYVYVERHLRATTLFCTIKIINYYTLDIHKNMIDTVGYFLEDNLVTNKLAQVTIQTIKNLLHIFLYNNVFYYKDQIYTLTKGSPNTMPLSDTLSNIFLFTWQKKILKEIKSKNEFFGRYKDQVFFTWNNWNEEELGSFLQTIRDKNPNVQFQKLIGTNVPFLNAFVENQNGELFTRVYHHPILPRYTLPYVVGHSKLAHGNWFRSTLIRAVCYCSSIEHFNLERIYLELTCLANGYSMFFVGNNVQHFFGYFHADTMRYLKEQTMYDKFRQDWFGYMTMQYELSDKLQTFNDNDCLIHLNYLYEFGPKCQFNQQFHCLWLESFNQHANLSKDKVKVQLTTKHQHSLNSLLAREKSTCSIQ
;
A
#
# COMPACT_ATOMS: atom_id res chain seq x y z
N GLU A 1 -21.65 -22.69 -3.14
CA GLU A 1 -20.41 -22.89 -3.93
C GLU A 1 -19.52 -21.69 -3.69
N ASN A 2 -18.29 -21.89 -3.20
CA ASN A 2 -17.36 -20.79 -2.98
C ASN A 2 -16.75 -20.40 -4.34
N GLU A 3 -17.28 -19.37 -5.01
CA GLU A 3 -16.68 -18.83 -6.23
C GLU A 3 -15.29 -18.27 -5.91
N ILE A 4 -14.26 -19.04 -6.25
CA ILE A 4 -12.89 -18.55 -6.30
C ILE A 4 -12.81 -17.58 -7.47
N SER A 5 -12.80 -16.27 -7.17
CA SER A 5 -12.58 -15.23 -8.18
C SER A 5 -11.14 -15.32 -8.70
N LEU A 6 -10.97 -15.86 -9.91
CA LEU A 6 -9.67 -15.89 -10.60
C LEU A 6 -9.44 -14.54 -11.30
N VAL A 7 -8.34 -13.86 -10.94
CA VAL A 7 -7.91 -12.64 -11.64
C VAL A 7 -6.91 -13.04 -12.72
N PRO A 8 -7.18 -12.77 -14.01
CA PRO A 8 -6.23 -13.08 -15.07
C PRO A 8 -4.98 -12.21 -14.93
N TYR A 9 -3.80 -12.82 -15.02
CA TYR A 9 -2.51 -12.11 -15.05
C TYR A 9 -1.88 -12.21 -16.43
N ILE A 10 -1.57 -11.06 -17.02
CA ILE A 10 -0.90 -10.98 -18.32
C ILE A 10 0.55 -10.62 -18.05
N THR A 11 1.47 -11.56 -18.29
CA THR A 11 2.92 -11.31 -18.14
C THR A 11 3.45 -10.55 -19.36
N SER A 12 3.78 -9.28 -19.17
CA SER A 12 4.30 -8.42 -20.25
C SER A 12 5.78 -8.06 -20.08
N LYS A 13 6.47 -8.69 -19.13
CA LYS A 13 7.91 -8.48 -18.94
C LYS A 13 8.66 -8.91 -20.20
N HIS A 14 9.52 -8.03 -20.72
CA HIS A 14 10.24 -8.23 -21.99
C HIS A 14 9.38 -8.24 -23.25
N SER A 15 8.12 -7.79 -23.19
CA SER A 15 7.34 -7.53 -24.42
C SER A 15 7.94 -6.38 -25.22
N ALA A 16 7.54 -6.27 -26.50
CA ALA A 16 7.92 -5.13 -27.36
C ALA A 16 7.53 -3.78 -26.75
N THR A 17 6.44 -3.72 -25.98
CA THR A 17 5.92 -2.51 -25.34
C THR A 17 6.52 -2.25 -23.96
N TRP A 18 7.30 -3.18 -23.39
CA TRP A 18 7.82 -3.10 -22.02
C TRP A 18 8.62 -1.81 -21.77
N ARG A 19 9.56 -1.48 -22.67
CA ARG A 19 10.43 -0.30 -22.52
C ARG A 19 9.65 1.00 -22.63
N ILE A 20 8.67 1.07 -23.54
CA ILE A 20 7.78 2.23 -23.69
C ILE A 20 6.95 2.40 -22.41
N GLY A 21 6.35 1.32 -21.90
CA GLY A 21 5.58 1.36 -20.68
C GLY A 21 6.41 1.79 -19.47
N LYS A 22 7.63 1.25 -19.33
CA LYS A 22 8.56 1.66 -18.27
C LYS A 22 8.89 3.15 -18.36
N TYR A 23 9.29 3.64 -19.52
CA TYR A 23 9.62 5.05 -19.75
C TYR A 23 8.44 5.97 -19.43
N LEU A 24 7.25 5.65 -19.95
CA LEU A 24 6.03 6.42 -19.69
C LEU A 24 5.67 6.42 -18.20
N ASN A 25 5.87 5.30 -17.49
CA ASN A 25 5.63 5.24 -16.06
C ASN A 25 6.60 6.15 -15.29
N GLU A 26 7.90 6.08 -15.60
CA GLU A 26 8.92 6.94 -14.98
C GLU A 26 8.65 8.43 -15.26
N LEU A 27 8.14 8.75 -16.45
CA LEU A 27 7.75 10.11 -16.82
C LEU A 27 6.48 10.59 -16.10
N LEU A 28 5.41 9.79 -16.10
CA LEU A 28 4.08 10.21 -15.62
C LEU A 28 3.92 10.07 -14.11
N ARG A 29 4.44 9.00 -13.51
CA ARG A 29 4.13 8.63 -12.13
C ARG A 29 4.46 9.72 -11.10
N PRO A 30 5.64 10.36 -11.12
CA PRO A 30 5.95 11.42 -10.14
C PRO A 30 4.97 12.60 -10.23
N PHE A 31 4.57 12.96 -11.46
CA PHE A 31 3.60 14.02 -11.68
C PHE A 31 2.20 13.62 -11.22
N VAL A 32 1.77 12.38 -11.51
CA VAL A 32 0.48 11.83 -11.06
C VAL A 32 0.42 11.77 -9.54
N ASP A 33 1.41 11.16 -8.89
CA ASP A 33 1.45 10.98 -7.44
C ASP A 33 1.38 12.34 -6.71
N LYS A 34 2.08 13.36 -7.22
CA LYS A 34 2.00 14.73 -6.69
C LYS A 34 0.58 15.31 -6.74
N ASN A 35 -0.09 15.20 -7.88
CA ASN A 35 -1.46 15.71 -8.07
C ASN A 35 -2.50 14.94 -7.25
N LEU A 36 -2.27 13.64 -7.01
CA LEU A 36 -3.20 12.77 -6.29
C LEU A 36 -3.01 12.77 -4.77
N SER A 37 -1.85 13.24 -4.27
CA SER A 37 -1.41 13.17 -2.87
C SER A 37 -2.45 13.53 -1.80
N THR A 38 -3.34 14.49 -2.08
CA THR A 38 -4.40 14.93 -1.15
C THR A 38 -5.62 14.02 -1.10
N THR A 39 -5.76 13.10 -2.06
CA THR A 39 -6.94 12.24 -2.26
C THR A 39 -6.62 10.75 -2.19
N THR A 40 -5.35 10.40 -1.99
CA THR A 40 -4.89 9.02 -1.89
C THR A 40 -4.22 8.73 -0.56
N PHE A 41 -4.34 7.49 -0.12
CA PHE A 41 -3.56 6.96 1.00
C PHE A 41 -2.26 6.38 0.47
N ARG A 42 -1.16 6.60 1.20
CA ARG A 42 0.15 6.00 0.87
C ARG A 42 0.16 4.51 1.14
N ASP A 43 -0.44 4.12 2.25
CA ASP A 43 -0.49 2.78 2.83
C ASP A 43 -1.53 2.76 3.96
N GLU A 44 -1.59 1.66 4.71
CA GLU A 44 -2.58 1.49 5.75
C GLU A 44 -2.34 2.36 7.01
N PRO A 45 -1.11 2.58 7.49
CA PRO A 45 -0.86 3.55 8.55
C PRO A 45 -1.23 4.99 8.17
N ASP A 46 -0.98 5.42 6.92
CA ASP A 46 -1.40 6.75 6.45
C ASP A 46 -2.94 6.90 6.46
N PHE A 47 -3.67 5.85 6.06
CA PHE A 47 -5.12 5.81 6.20
C PHE A 47 -5.56 5.99 7.66
N MET A 48 -5.03 5.19 8.58
CA MET A 48 -5.40 5.25 9.99
C MET A 48 -5.06 6.58 10.64
N ARG A 49 -3.89 7.15 10.32
CA ARG A 49 -3.47 8.47 10.79
C ARG A 49 -4.45 9.55 10.33
N LYS A 50 -4.74 9.62 9.02
CA LYS A 50 -5.67 10.61 8.46
C LYS A 50 -7.10 10.44 9.01
N LEU A 51 -7.55 9.20 9.22
CA LEU A 51 -8.83 8.93 9.85
C LEU A 51 -8.85 9.42 11.31
N ASN A 52 -7.80 9.14 12.08
CA ASN A 52 -7.67 9.66 13.45
C ASN A 52 -7.64 11.20 13.48
N ASP A 53 -6.97 11.85 12.54
CA ASP A 53 -6.95 13.31 12.43
C ASP A 53 -8.38 13.85 12.19
N TYR A 54 -9.12 13.27 11.25
CA TYR A 54 -10.53 13.62 10.99
C TYR A 54 -11.42 13.46 12.22
N VAL A 55 -11.22 12.41 13.01
CA VAL A 55 -12.04 12.14 14.20
C VAL A 55 -11.64 13.00 15.40
N TYR A 56 -10.36 13.01 15.78
CA TYR A 56 -9.92 13.55 17.06
C TYR A 56 -9.37 14.97 16.97
N VAL A 57 -8.77 15.34 15.84
CA VAL A 57 -8.21 16.69 15.61
C VAL A 57 -9.30 17.59 15.02
N GLU A 58 -9.93 17.16 13.94
CA GLU A 58 -10.97 17.95 13.25
C GLU A 58 -12.35 17.82 13.91
N ARG A 59 -12.58 16.77 14.70
CA ARG A 59 -13.86 16.53 15.43
C ARG A 59 -15.07 16.45 14.51
N HIS A 60 -14.89 15.83 13.34
CA HIS A 60 -15.92 15.74 12.31
C HIS A 60 -16.78 14.48 12.40
N LEU A 61 -16.34 13.44 13.14
CA LEU A 61 -17.14 12.24 13.34
C LEU A 61 -18.36 12.52 14.22
N ARG A 62 -19.52 12.04 13.79
CA ARG A 62 -20.80 12.18 14.48
C ARG A 62 -21.37 10.80 14.77
N ALA A 63 -22.28 10.70 15.74
CA ALA A 63 -23.07 9.47 15.96
C ALA A 63 -23.84 9.00 14.71
N THR A 64 -24.01 9.91 13.76
CA THR A 64 -24.80 9.81 12.55
C THR A 64 -23.99 9.44 11.32
N THR A 65 -22.67 9.41 11.45
CA THR A 65 -21.77 9.20 10.33
C THR A 65 -21.84 7.76 9.85
N LEU A 66 -22.14 7.60 8.56
CA LEU A 66 -21.95 6.34 7.85
C LEU A 66 -20.56 6.31 7.22
N PHE A 67 -19.93 5.14 7.24
CA PHE A 67 -18.77 4.86 6.43
C PHE A 67 -19.20 4.23 5.11
N CYS A 68 -18.51 4.59 4.04
CA CYS A 68 -18.69 4.01 2.73
C CYS A 68 -17.35 3.50 2.22
N THR A 69 -17.33 2.23 1.82
CA THR A 69 -16.20 1.65 1.10
C THR A 69 -16.65 1.29 -0.30
N ILE A 70 -15.78 1.57 -1.27
CA ILE A 70 -15.98 1.18 -2.67
C ILE A 70 -14.79 0.35 -3.11
N LYS A 71 -15.04 -0.85 -3.64
CA LYS A 71 -14.03 -1.69 -4.28
C LYS A 71 -14.28 -1.73 -5.78
N ILE A 72 -13.35 -1.21 -6.56
CA ILE A 72 -13.40 -1.21 -8.02
C ILE A 72 -12.96 -2.58 -8.52
N ILE A 73 -13.89 -3.30 -9.16
CA ILE A 73 -13.72 -4.69 -9.58
C ILE A 73 -12.82 -4.79 -10.81
N ASN A 74 -12.94 -3.83 -11.72
CA ASN A 74 -12.29 -3.83 -13.02
C ASN A 74 -11.13 -2.82 -13.11
N TYR A 75 -10.34 -2.69 -12.04
CA TYR A 75 -9.27 -1.70 -11.90
C TYR A 75 -8.29 -1.65 -13.08
N TYR A 76 -7.91 -2.80 -13.64
CA TYR A 76 -7.01 -2.88 -14.79
C TYR A 76 -7.72 -2.89 -16.16
N THR A 77 -9.05 -2.96 -16.17
CA THR A 77 -9.90 -3.06 -17.37
C THR A 77 -11.00 -1.99 -17.36
N LEU A 78 -10.63 -0.78 -16.91
CA LEU A 78 -11.55 0.36 -16.72
C LEU A 78 -12.22 0.77 -18.03
N ASP A 79 -11.46 1.08 -19.07
CA ASP A 79 -12.01 1.63 -20.33
C ASP A 79 -11.25 1.15 -21.57
N ILE A 80 -11.82 1.41 -22.75
CA ILE A 80 -11.17 1.18 -24.05
C ILE A 80 -9.96 2.10 -24.20
N HIS A 81 -8.99 1.66 -25.01
CA HIS A 81 -7.70 2.34 -25.13
C HIS A 81 -7.82 3.81 -25.53
N LYS A 82 -8.73 4.14 -26.47
CA LYS A 82 -8.96 5.53 -26.90
C LYS A 82 -9.34 6.43 -25.72
N ASN A 83 -10.34 6.04 -24.94
CA ASN A 83 -10.79 6.80 -23.77
C ASN A 83 -9.70 6.92 -22.71
N MET A 84 -8.89 5.88 -22.49
CA MET A 84 -7.76 5.95 -21.56
C MET A 84 -6.72 6.97 -22.02
N ILE A 85 -6.37 6.99 -23.31
CA ILE A 85 -5.41 7.94 -23.89
C ILE A 85 -5.93 9.38 -23.79
N ASP A 86 -7.21 9.59 -24.12
CA ASP A 86 -7.84 10.90 -24.04
C ASP A 86 -7.94 11.39 -22.59
N THR A 87 -8.26 10.50 -21.64
CA THR A 87 -8.29 10.83 -20.19
C THR A 87 -6.91 11.26 -19.68
N VAL A 88 -5.84 10.63 -20.14
CA VAL A 88 -4.47 11.07 -19.82
C VAL A 88 -4.19 12.43 -20.45
N GLY A 89 -4.61 12.66 -21.70
CA GLY A 89 -4.52 13.96 -22.34
C GLY A 89 -5.18 15.07 -21.52
N TYR A 90 -6.46 14.89 -21.18
CA TYR A 90 -7.21 15.85 -20.36
C TYR A 90 -6.60 16.06 -18.99
N PHE A 91 -6.11 15.00 -18.34
CA PHE A 91 -5.42 15.12 -17.06
C PHE A 91 -4.16 15.98 -17.17
N LEU A 92 -3.35 15.79 -18.22
CA LEU A 92 -2.14 16.58 -18.42
C LEU A 92 -2.48 18.03 -18.78
N GLU A 93 -3.48 18.27 -19.62
CA GLU A 93 -3.96 19.61 -19.98
C GLU A 93 -4.51 20.39 -18.77
N ASP A 94 -5.27 19.72 -17.89
CA ASP A 94 -5.85 20.31 -16.68
C ASP A 94 -4.80 20.71 -15.63
N ASN A 95 -3.65 20.02 -15.58
CA ASN A 95 -2.71 20.12 -14.45
C ASN A 95 -1.32 20.62 -14.82
N LEU A 96 -0.98 20.74 -16.11
CA LEU A 96 0.29 21.31 -16.56
C LEU A 96 0.15 22.80 -16.86
N VAL A 97 1.19 23.57 -16.50
CA VAL A 97 1.31 24.98 -16.90
C VAL A 97 1.68 25.11 -18.39
N THR A 98 2.37 24.11 -18.94
CA THR A 98 2.82 24.08 -20.34
C THR A 98 2.30 22.82 -21.03
N ASN A 99 2.24 22.81 -22.35
CA ASN A 99 1.86 21.62 -23.13
C ASN A 99 2.96 20.52 -23.16
N LYS A 100 3.85 20.49 -22.16
CA LYS A 100 4.96 19.56 -22.04
C LYS A 100 5.16 19.09 -20.60
N LEU A 101 5.47 17.81 -20.44
CA LEU A 101 5.96 17.21 -19.21
C LEU A 101 7.39 16.72 -19.44
N ALA A 102 8.35 17.24 -18.66
CA ALA A 102 9.78 16.93 -18.81
C ALA A 102 10.27 16.98 -20.28
N GLN A 103 9.93 18.07 -20.99
CA GLN A 103 10.24 18.33 -22.42
C GLN A 103 9.47 17.47 -23.43
N VAL A 104 8.66 16.52 -23.01
CA VAL A 104 7.84 15.67 -23.89
C VAL A 104 6.45 16.31 -24.03
N THR A 105 5.99 16.53 -25.27
CA THR A 105 4.66 17.13 -25.51
C THR A 105 3.54 16.16 -25.13
N ILE A 106 2.37 16.70 -24.74
CA ILE A 106 1.18 15.88 -24.46
C ILE A 106 0.84 14.98 -25.66
N GLN A 107 0.95 15.50 -26.89
CA GLN A 107 0.72 14.71 -28.09
C GLN A 107 1.70 13.53 -28.24
N THR A 108 2.99 13.74 -27.96
CA THR A 108 3.98 12.65 -27.98
C THR A 108 3.66 11.59 -26.92
N ILE A 109 3.24 12.00 -25.72
CA ILE A 109 2.79 11.08 -24.67
C ILE A 109 1.57 10.26 -25.17
N LYS A 110 0.56 10.91 -25.76
CA LYS A 110 -0.61 10.22 -26.34
C LYS A 110 -0.21 9.22 -27.42
N ASN A 111 0.73 9.57 -28.29
CA ASN A 111 1.23 8.68 -29.35
C ASN A 111 1.96 7.45 -28.77
N LEU A 112 2.82 7.65 -27.76
CA LEU A 112 3.50 6.55 -27.07
C LEU A 112 2.52 5.64 -26.33
N LEU A 113 1.48 6.22 -25.70
CA LEU A 113 0.41 5.46 -25.06
C LEU A 113 -0.40 4.65 -26.07
N HIS A 114 -0.66 5.21 -27.26
CA HIS A 114 -1.30 4.48 -28.34
C HIS A 114 -0.48 3.25 -28.73
N ILE A 115 0.84 3.41 -28.94
CA ILE A 115 1.72 2.28 -29.24
C ILE A 115 1.70 1.27 -28.08
N PHE A 116 1.81 1.74 -26.84
CA PHE A 116 1.82 0.87 -25.67
C PHE A 116 0.52 0.05 -25.54
N LEU A 117 -0.66 0.68 -25.59
CA LEU A 117 -1.93 0.02 -25.31
C LEU A 117 -2.35 -0.94 -26.42
N TYR A 118 -2.21 -0.54 -27.69
CA TYR A 118 -2.69 -1.33 -28.83
C TYR A 118 -1.77 -2.50 -29.23
N ASN A 119 -0.57 -2.60 -28.67
CA ASN A 119 0.40 -3.66 -29.01
C ASN A 119 0.63 -4.65 -27.86
N ASN A 120 -0.31 -4.75 -26.92
CA ASN A 120 -0.27 -5.77 -25.87
C ASN A 120 -0.97 -7.05 -26.36
N VAL A 121 -0.16 -8.05 -26.68
CA VAL A 121 -0.61 -9.39 -27.09
C VAL A 121 -0.24 -10.42 -26.03
N PHE A 122 -1.07 -11.46 -25.89
CA PHE A 122 -0.81 -12.59 -25.01
C PHE A 122 -1.28 -13.89 -25.64
N TYR A 123 -0.67 -15.00 -25.24
CA TYR A 123 -0.98 -16.34 -25.75
C TYR A 123 -1.73 -17.13 -24.67
N TYR A 124 -2.83 -17.76 -25.06
CA TYR A 124 -3.63 -18.61 -24.18
C TYR A 124 -4.35 -19.67 -25.01
N LYS A 125 -4.36 -20.93 -24.54
CA LYS A 125 -5.02 -22.07 -25.22
C LYS A 125 -4.79 -22.10 -26.74
N ASP A 126 -3.53 -22.11 -27.15
CA ASP A 126 -3.13 -22.19 -28.57
C ASP A 126 -3.60 -21.03 -29.46
N GLN A 127 -4.02 -19.91 -28.86
CA GLN A 127 -4.46 -18.72 -29.58
C GLN A 127 -3.72 -17.47 -29.08
N ILE A 128 -3.50 -16.53 -30.00
CA ILE A 128 -2.93 -15.22 -29.70
C ILE A 128 -4.09 -14.22 -29.59
N TYR A 129 -4.14 -13.52 -28.47
CA TYR A 129 -5.13 -12.49 -28.18
C TYR A 129 -4.47 -11.13 -28.08
N THR A 130 -5.21 -10.09 -28.45
CA THR A 130 -4.84 -8.70 -28.22
C THR A 130 -5.73 -8.13 -27.12
N LEU A 131 -5.14 -7.41 -26.18
CA LEU A 131 -5.90 -6.70 -25.16
C LEU A 131 -6.71 -5.58 -25.84
N THR A 132 -8.02 -5.54 -25.66
CA THR A 132 -8.90 -4.53 -26.28
C THR A 132 -9.35 -3.45 -25.30
N LYS A 133 -9.23 -3.72 -24.00
CA LYS A 133 -9.67 -2.85 -22.91
C LYS A 133 -8.65 -2.88 -21.78
N GLY A 134 -8.36 -1.71 -21.20
CA GLY A 134 -7.48 -1.61 -20.04
C GLY A 134 -6.00 -1.69 -20.36
N SER A 135 -5.23 -2.23 -19.43
CA SER A 135 -3.78 -2.34 -19.53
C SER A 135 -3.29 -3.63 -18.83
N PRO A 136 -2.19 -4.26 -19.30
CA PRO A 136 -1.71 -5.51 -18.69
C PRO A 136 -1.31 -5.30 -17.22
N ASN A 137 -1.96 -5.99 -16.29
CA ASN A 137 -1.78 -5.81 -14.84
C ASN A 137 -0.38 -6.05 -14.28
N THR A 138 0.57 -6.58 -15.06
CA THR A 138 1.97 -6.74 -14.66
C THR A 138 2.86 -5.56 -15.06
N MET A 139 2.33 -4.59 -15.82
CA MET A 139 3.07 -3.40 -16.23
C MET A 139 2.98 -2.30 -15.16
N PRO A 140 4.10 -1.69 -14.73
CA PRO A 140 4.08 -0.57 -13.78
C PRO A 140 3.20 0.60 -14.24
N LEU A 141 3.18 0.87 -15.55
CA LEU A 141 2.36 1.92 -16.14
C LEU A 141 0.86 1.72 -15.90
N SER A 142 0.39 0.48 -15.75
CA SER A 142 -1.04 0.18 -15.61
C SER A 142 -1.63 0.78 -14.34
N ASP A 143 -0.90 0.74 -13.22
CA ASP A 143 -1.33 1.41 -11.98
C ASP A 143 -1.41 2.93 -12.18
N THR A 144 -0.43 3.52 -12.85
CA THR A 144 -0.40 4.96 -13.16
C THR A 144 -1.58 5.38 -14.03
N LEU A 145 -1.89 4.62 -15.09
CA LEU A 145 -3.04 4.90 -15.96
C LEU A 145 -4.37 4.74 -15.22
N SER A 146 -4.49 3.70 -14.40
CA SER A 146 -5.70 3.46 -13.60
C SER A 146 -5.91 4.58 -12.58
N ASN A 147 -4.83 5.07 -11.96
CA ASN A 147 -4.87 6.21 -11.04
C ASN A 147 -5.34 7.50 -11.72
N ILE A 148 -4.85 7.80 -12.94
CA ILE A 148 -5.31 8.96 -13.70
C ILE A 148 -6.80 8.85 -14.02
N PHE A 149 -7.24 7.69 -14.49
CA PHE A 149 -8.65 7.47 -14.85
C PHE A 149 -9.56 7.63 -13.63
N LEU A 150 -9.17 7.03 -12.50
CA LEU A 150 -9.93 7.12 -11.26
C LEU A 150 -9.89 8.50 -10.62
N PHE A 151 -8.82 9.27 -10.83
CA PHE A 151 -8.76 10.68 -10.43
C PHE A 151 -9.87 11.49 -11.11
N THR A 152 -10.09 11.30 -12.40
CA THR A 152 -11.18 11.97 -13.13
C THR A 152 -12.55 11.47 -12.66
N TRP A 153 -12.72 10.16 -12.48
CA TRP A 153 -13.96 9.56 -12.01
C TRP A 153 -14.35 10.05 -10.60
N GLN A 154 -13.40 10.09 -9.67
CA GLN A 154 -13.65 10.45 -8.27
C GLN A 154 -13.94 11.94 -8.07
N LYS A 155 -13.66 12.83 -9.04
CA LYS A 155 -13.95 14.29 -8.95
C LYS A 155 -15.40 14.57 -8.54
N LYS A 156 -16.36 13.76 -9.03
CA LYS A 156 -17.79 13.90 -8.68
C LYS A 156 -18.07 13.55 -7.21
N ILE A 157 -17.42 12.51 -6.69
CA ILE A 157 -17.51 12.13 -5.28
C ILE A 157 -16.86 13.22 -4.42
N LEU A 158 -15.64 13.62 -4.76
CA LEU A 158 -14.90 14.65 -4.05
C LEU A 158 -15.65 15.98 -3.93
N LYS A 159 -16.42 16.37 -4.95
CA LYS A 159 -17.23 17.60 -4.90
C LYS A 159 -18.25 17.57 -3.76
N GLU A 160 -18.95 16.44 -3.59
CA GLU A 160 -19.95 16.26 -2.52
C GLU A 160 -19.30 16.07 -1.15
N ILE A 161 -18.17 15.36 -1.10
CA ILE A 161 -17.44 15.14 0.16
C ILE A 161 -16.88 16.47 0.69
N LYS A 162 -16.24 17.26 -0.17
CA LYS A 162 -15.62 18.53 0.24
C LYS A 162 -16.65 19.56 0.69
N SER A 163 -17.84 19.61 0.07
CA SER A 163 -18.89 20.55 0.48
C SER A 163 -19.44 20.24 1.88
N LYS A 164 -19.28 19.00 2.34
CA LYS A 164 -19.79 18.51 3.64
C LYS A 164 -18.70 18.31 4.69
N ASN A 165 -17.44 18.66 4.39
CA ASN A 165 -16.26 18.39 5.24
C ASN A 165 -16.16 16.91 5.65
N GLU A 166 -16.44 16.01 4.71
CA GLU A 166 -16.33 14.57 4.93
C GLU A 166 -14.90 14.08 4.70
N PHE A 167 -14.55 12.98 5.36
CA PHE A 167 -13.33 12.25 5.12
C PHE A 167 -13.39 11.56 3.76
N PHE A 168 -12.28 11.57 3.01
CA PHE A 168 -12.14 10.80 1.77
C PHE A 168 -10.70 10.39 1.54
N GLY A 169 -10.50 9.19 1.03
CA GLY A 169 -9.28 8.82 0.35
C GLY A 169 -9.37 7.51 -0.40
N ARG A 170 -8.42 7.31 -1.29
CA ARG A 170 -8.32 6.11 -2.14
C ARG A 170 -6.97 5.42 -1.98
N TYR A 171 -6.98 4.11 -1.86
CA TYR A 171 -5.80 3.28 -1.98
C TYR A 171 -6.01 2.28 -3.13
N LYS A 172 -5.32 2.50 -4.24
CA LYS A 172 -5.48 1.73 -5.48
C LYS A 172 -6.95 1.62 -5.91
N ASP A 173 -7.50 0.41 -5.91
CA ASP A 173 -8.85 0.03 -6.32
C ASP A 173 -9.90 0.25 -5.21
N GLN A 174 -9.49 0.65 -4.00
CA GLN A 174 -10.37 0.83 -2.86
C GLN A 174 -10.51 2.30 -2.48
N VAL A 175 -11.74 2.78 -2.31
CA VAL A 175 -12.07 4.12 -1.83
C VAL A 175 -12.74 4.01 -0.47
N PHE A 176 -12.44 4.93 0.43
CA PHE A 176 -13.11 5.12 1.71
C PHE A 176 -13.55 6.56 1.85
N PHE A 177 -14.78 6.78 2.31
CA PHE A 177 -15.24 8.12 2.69
C PHE A 177 -16.34 8.05 3.76
N THR A 178 -16.54 9.16 4.46
CA THR A 178 -17.62 9.32 5.43
C THR A 178 -18.82 10.04 4.82
N TRP A 179 -19.99 9.83 5.39
CA TRP A 179 -21.22 10.51 5.01
C TRP A 179 -22.02 10.84 6.26
N ASN A 180 -21.98 12.09 6.69
CA ASN A 180 -22.89 12.61 7.70
C ASN A 180 -24.27 12.84 7.08
N ASN A 181 -25.31 12.69 7.90
CA ASN A 181 -26.73 12.97 7.61
C ASN A 181 -27.62 11.76 7.24
N TRP A 182 -27.44 10.61 7.90
CA TRP A 182 -28.43 9.54 8.15
C TRP A 182 -29.25 8.94 6.98
N ASN A 183 -28.94 9.19 5.71
CA ASN A 183 -29.70 8.58 4.63
C ASN A 183 -28.84 7.65 3.76
N GLU A 184 -28.88 6.36 4.10
CA GLU A 184 -28.28 5.30 3.27
C GLU A 184 -28.92 5.24 1.87
N GLU A 185 -30.21 5.56 1.73
CA GLU A 185 -30.88 5.62 0.42
C GLU A 185 -30.40 6.81 -0.41
N GLU A 186 -30.16 7.97 0.20
CA GLU A 186 -29.59 9.15 -0.49
C GLU A 186 -28.17 8.84 -0.97
N LEU A 187 -27.32 8.31 -0.09
CA LEU A 187 -25.98 7.86 -0.46
C LEU A 187 -26.05 6.76 -1.52
N GLY A 188 -27.02 5.86 -1.39
CA GLY A 188 -27.32 4.79 -2.33
C GLY A 188 -27.60 5.32 -3.74
N SER A 189 -28.50 6.29 -3.82
CA SER A 189 -28.95 6.97 -5.04
C SER A 189 -27.85 7.84 -5.65
N PHE A 190 -27.06 8.52 -4.83
CA PHE A 190 -25.88 9.25 -5.25
C PHE A 190 -24.87 8.33 -5.94
N LEU A 191 -24.53 7.21 -5.31
CA LEU A 191 -23.60 6.23 -5.88
C LEU A 191 -24.17 5.55 -7.13
N GLN A 192 -25.49 5.37 -7.21
CA GLN A 192 -26.13 4.88 -8.43
C GLN A 192 -25.97 5.90 -9.57
N THR A 193 -26.18 7.19 -9.31
CA THR A 193 -25.95 8.25 -10.30
C THR A 193 -24.49 8.28 -10.79
N ILE A 194 -23.53 8.02 -9.91
CA ILE A 194 -22.11 7.91 -10.28
C ILE A 194 -21.87 6.72 -11.21
N ARG A 195 -22.50 5.58 -10.92
CA ARG A 195 -22.43 4.36 -11.74
C ARG A 195 -23.04 4.59 -13.12
N ASP A 196 -24.25 5.14 -13.18
CA ASP A 196 -24.99 5.35 -14.44
C ASP A 196 -24.26 6.32 -15.37
N LYS A 197 -23.61 7.36 -14.81
CA LYS A 197 -22.81 8.31 -15.58
C LYS A 197 -21.46 7.75 -16.05
N ASN A 198 -20.97 6.64 -15.48
CA ASN A 198 -19.68 6.06 -15.80
C ASN A 198 -19.76 4.52 -15.78
N PRO A 199 -20.49 3.89 -16.71
CA PRO A 199 -20.75 2.45 -16.69
C PRO A 199 -19.47 1.60 -16.81
N ASN A 200 -18.39 2.22 -17.29
CA ASN A 200 -17.07 1.63 -17.41
C ASN A 200 -16.40 1.34 -16.06
N VAL A 201 -16.75 2.05 -14.99
CA VAL A 201 -16.21 1.80 -13.64
C VAL A 201 -17.16 0.88 -12.89
N GLN A 202 -16.81 -0.41 -12.82
CA GLN A 202 -17.57 -1.40 -12.09
C GLN A 202 -17.05 -1.48 -10.66
N PHE A 203 -17.92 -1.25 -9.69
CA PHE A 203 -17.55 -1.29 -8.29
C PHE A 203 -18.59 -1.97 -7.41
N GLN A 204 -18.14 -2.55 -6.31
CA GLN A 204 -18.97 -2.96 -5.17
C GLN A 204 -18.88 -1.89 -4.09
N LYS A 205 -19.95 -1.70 -3.32
CA LYS A 205 -20.00 -0.76 -2.21
C LYS A 205 -20.44 -1.47 -0.93
N LEU A 206 -19.91 -1.05 0.21
CA LEU A 206 -20.45 -1.37 1.53
C LEU A 206 -20.66 -0.05 2.27
N ILE A 207 -21.86 0.13 2.81
CA ILE A 207 -22.27 1.29 3.58
C ILE A 207 -22.69 0.79 4.96
N GLY A 208 -22.29 1.50 6.01
CA GLY A 208 -22.75 1.19 7.35
C GLY A 208 -22.03 2.00 8.42
N THR A 209 -22.46 1.83 9.67
CA THR A 209 -21.72 2.33 10.83
C THR A 209 -20.47 1.51 11.11
N ASN A 210 -20.35 0.32 10.50
CA ASN A 210 -19.14 -0.48 10.48
C ASN A 210 -18.83 -1.01 9.08
N VAL A 211 -17.55 -0.93 8.67
CA VAL A 211 -17.09 -1.40 7.36
C VAL A 211 -15.65 -1.91 7.43
N PRO A 212 -15.29 -2.91 6.61
CA PRO A 212 -13.90 -3.30 6.41
C PRO A 212 -13.21 -2.41 5.35
N PHE A 213 -12.00 -1.93 5.62
CA PHE A 213 -11.18 -1.20 4.64
C PHE A 213 -9.68 -1.41 4.92
N LEU A 214 -8.90 -1.75 3.90
CA LEU A 214 -7.44 -1.98 4.02
C LEU A 214 -7.05 -2.84 5.23
N ASN A 215 -7.70 -4.00 5.43
CA ASN A 215 -7.48 -4.90 6.57
C ASN A 215 -7.81 -4.31 7.96
N ALA A 216 -8.42 -3.13 8.03
CA ALA A 216 -9.04 -2.57 9.22
C ALA A 216 -10.54 -2.88 9.23
N PHE A 217 -11.08 -3.18 10.40
CA PHE A 217 -12.51 -3.10 10.67
C PHE A 217 -12.73 -1.77 11.37
N VAL A 218 -13.50 -0.89 10.74
CA VAL A 218 -13.77 0.47 11.20
C VAL A 218 -15.22 0.54 11.65
N GLU A 219 -15.46 1.09 12.83
CA GLU A 219 -16.76 1.14 13.47
C GLU A 219 -16.98 2.50 14.13
N ASN A 220 -18.18 3.03 13.98
CA ASN A 220 -18.66 4.23 14.63
C ASN A 220 -19.65 3.82 15.72
N GLN A 221 -19.22 3.91 16.97
CA GLN A 221 -20.08 3.65 18.13
C GLN A 221 -20.55 4.99 18.67
N ASN A 222 -21.67 5.50 18.14
CA ASN A 222 -22.31 6.74 18.60
C ASN A 222 -21.39 7.98 18.62
N GLY A 223 -20.50 8.10 17.62
CA GLY A 223 -19.60 9.25 17.45
C GLY A 223 -18.19 8.97 17.96
N GLU A 224 -17.94 7.78 18.49
CA GLU A 224 -16.62 7.30 18.86
C GLU A 224 -16.09 6.31 17.82
N LEU A 225 -14.85 6.53 17.38
CA LEU A 225 -14.18 5.65 16.43
C LEU A 225 -13.61 4.42 17.14
N PHE A 226 -14.09 3.25 16.74
CA PHE A 226 -13.53 1.96 17.12
C PHE A 226 -12.91 1.29 15.92
N THR A 227 -11.68 0.80 16.08
CA THR A 227 -10.96 0.12 15.02
C THR A 227 -10.29 -1.14 15.56
N ARG A 228 -10.22 -2.16 14.71
CA ARG A 228 -9.50 -3.41 14.98
C ARG A 228 -9.02 -4.03 13.68
N VAL A 229 -8.17 -5.06 13.80
CA VAL A 229 -7.80 -5.84 12.63
C VAL A 229 -9.04 -6.53 12.03
N TYR A 230 -9.24 -6.35 10.73
CA TYR A 230 -10.21 -7.13 9.96
C TYR A 230 -9.56 -8.41 9.44
N HIS A 231 -10.29 -9.51 9.60
CA HIS A 231 -9.89 -10.82 9.10
C HIS A 231 -10.98 -11.35 8.19
N HIS A 232 -10.64 -11.57 6.92
CA HIS A 232 -11.61 -12.10 5.95
C HIS A 232 -11.99 -13.54 6.32
N PRO A 233 -13.30 -13.88 6.47
CA PRO A 233 -13.73 -15.18 7.00
C PRO A 233 -13.27 -16.38 6.18
N ILE A 234 -13.17 -16.21 4.85
CA ILE A 234 -12.97 -17.31 3.89
C ILE A 234 -11.50 -17.47 3.48
N LEU A 235 -10.65 -16.47 3.71
CA LEU A 235 -9.24 -16.57 3.31
C LEU A 235 -8.47 -17.35 4.38
N PRO A 236 -7.89 -18.53 4.06
CA PRO A 236 -7.02 -19.20 5.00
C PRO A 236 -5.84 -18.26 5.27
N ARG A 237 -5.64 -17.94 6.55
CA ARG A 237 -4.53 -17.10 6.98
C ARG A 237 -3.27 -17.96 6.97
N TYR A 238 -2.76 -18.22 5.77
CA TYR A 238 -1.45 -18.80 5.59
C TYR A 238 -0.44 -17.77 6.10
N THR A 239 0.01 -17.97 7.34
CA THR A 239 1.35 -17.50 7.68
C THR A 239 2.31 -18.26 6.79
N LEU A 240 3.48 -17.69 6.49
CA LEU A 240 4.58 -18.46 5.94
C LEU A 240 4.76 -19.64 6.90
N PRO A 241 4.41 -20.89 6.55
CA PRO A 241 4.56 -21.97 7.51
C PRO A 241 6.05 -22.04 7.89
N TYR A 242 6.40 -22.50 9.08
CA TYR A 242 7.81 -22.65 9.46
C TYR A 242 8.42 -23.83 8.68
N VAL A 243 8.57 -23.62 7.38
CA VAL A 243 9.07 -24.60 6.40
C VAL A 243 10.50 -24.26 6.05
N VAL A 244 11.25 -25.31 5.74
CA VAL A 244 12.63 -25.22 5.27
C VAL A 244 12.66 -24.36 4.00
N GLY A 245 13.40 -23.26 4.00
CA GLY A 245 13.59 -22.39 2.82
C GLY A 245 13.53 -20.89 3.10
N HIS A 246 12.98 -20.46 4.22
CA HIS A 246 12.93 -19.05 4.62
C HIS A 246 13.86 -18.74 5.79
N SER A 247 14.49 -17.55 5.79
CA SER A 247 15.39 -17.18 6.87
C SER A 247 14.62 -16.94 8.18
N LYS A 248 15.20 -17.30 9.32
CA LYS A 248 14.63 -16.97 10.66
C LYS A 248 14.34 -15.48 10.80
N LEU A 249 15.13 -14.64 10.12
CA LEU A 249 14.96 -13.20 10.06
C LEU A 249 13.68 -12.80 9.31
N ALA A 250 13.37 -13.42 8.17
CA ALA A 250 12.13 -13.14 7.42
C ALA A 250 10.89 -13.45 8.26
N HIS A 251 10.89 -14.61 8.92
CA HIS A 251 9.85 -15.01 9.86
C HIS A 251 9.68 -14.04 11.03
N GLY A 252 10.79 -13.63 11.67
CA GLY A 252 10.75 -12.67 12.78
C GLY A 252 10.25 -11.30 12.35
N ASN A 253 10.66 -10.84 11.17
CA ASN A 253 10.19 -9.58 10.59
C ASN A 253 8.69 -9.63 10.29
N TRP A 254 8.22 -10.70 9.65
CA TRP A 254 6.79 -10.87 9.37
C TRP A 254 5.94 -10.80 10.65
N PHE A 255 6.34 -11.53 11.70
CA PHE A 255 5.59 -11.54 12.95
C PHE A 255 5.55 -10.16 13.61
N ARG A 256 6.72 -9.48 13.69
CA ARG A 256 6.81 -8.12 14.25
C ARG A 256 6.02 -7.11 13.43
N SER A 257 6.10 -7.16 12.09
CA SER A 257 5.29 -6.31 11.22
C SER A 257 3.80 -6.53 11.42
N THR A 258 3.37 -7.77 11.72
CA THR A 258 1.96 -8.06 12.00
C THR A 258 1.53 -7.54 13.37
N LEU A 259 2.41 -7.55 14.38
CA LEU A 259 2.17 -6.88 15.66
C LEU A 259 2.10 -5.35 15.51
N ILE A 260 3.00 -4.75 14.73
CA ILE A 260 2.97 -3.32 14.39
C ILE A 260 1.63 -2.97 13.72
N ARG A 261 1.18 -3.80 12.78
CA ARG A 261 -0.14 -3.66 12.13
C ARG A 261 -1.28 -3.75 13.15
N ALA A 262 -1.18 -4.62 14.16
CA ALA A 262 -2.18 -4.69 15.22
C ALA A 262 -2.26 -3.38 16.03
N VAL A 263 -1.11 -2.75 16.36
CA VAL A 263 -1.07 -1.44 17.02
C VAL A 263 -1.70 -0.35 16.17
N CYS A 264 -1.41 -0.38 14.87
CA CYS A 264 -1.97 0.56 13.90
C CYS A 264 -3.51 0.56 13.95
N TYR A 265 -4.12 -0.63 13.85
CA TYR A 265 -5.57 -0.75 13.71
C TYR A 265 -6.34 -0.88 15.01
N CYS A 266 -5.80 -1.48 16.07
CA CYS A 266 -6.57 -1.72 17.28
C CYS A 266 -6.63 -0.45 18.12
N SER A 267 -7.81 0.18 18.22
CA SER A 267 -8.02 1.35 19.09
C SER A 267 -8.02 0.99 20.57
N SER A 268 -8.45 -0.22 20.93
CA SER A 268 -8.43 -0.69 22.32
C SER A 268 -7.30 -1.68 22.60
N ILE A 269 -6.78 -1.63 23.83
CA ILE A 269 -5.77 -2.58 24.32
C ILE A 269 -6.32 -4.02 24.36
N GLU A 270 -7.63 -4.17 24.56
CA GLU A 270 -8.30 -5.46 24.51
C GLU A 270 -8.22 -6.07 23.10
N HIS A 271 -8.63 -5.31 22.07
CA HIS A 271 -8.55 -5.77 20.68
C HIS A 271 -7.11 -6.05 20.24
N PHE A 272 -6.15 -5.23 20.68
CA PHE A 272 -4.74 -5.50 20.43
C PHE A 272 -4.28 -6.81 21.07
N ASN A 273 -4.65 -7.06 22.32
CA ASN A 273 -4.27 -8.30 23.01
C ASN A 273 -4.92 -9.53 22.39
N LEU A 274 -6.19 -9.43 21.98
CA LEU A 274 -6.87 -10.49 21.24
C LEU A 274 -6.16 -10.79 19.93
N GLU A 275 -5.78 -9.76 19.17
CA GLU A 275 -5.01 -9.92 17.94
C GLU A 275 -3.62 -10.52 18.22
N ARG A 276 -2.91 -10.05 19.26
CA ARG A 276 -1.62 -10.60 19.66
C ARG A 276 -1.72 -12.09 19.95
N ILE A 277 -2.66 -12.49 20.82
CA ILE A 277 -2.89 -13.90 21.15
C ILE A 277 -3.24 -14.70 19.90
N TYR A 278 -4.09 -14.15 19.03
CA TYR A 278 -4.43 -14.77 17.74
C TYR A 278 -3.18 -15.01 16.88
N LEU A 279 -2.26 -14.05 16.79
CA LEU A 279 -1.01 -14.18 16.05
C LEU A 279 -0.04 -15.19 16.68
N GLU A 280 0.08 -15.20 18.00
CA GLU A 280 0.88 -16.18 18.74
C GLU A 280 0.37 -17.60 18.47
N LEU A 281 -0.93 -17.85 18.65
CA LEU A 281 -1.57 -19.14 18.36
C LEU A 281 -1.41 -19.55 16.90
N THR A 282 -1.57 -18.61 15.97
CA THR A 282 -1.39 -18.87 14.54
C THR A 282 0.05 -19.33 14.26
N CYS A 283 1.06 -18.69 14.85
CA CYS A 283 2.45 -19.13 14.70
C CYS A 283 2.67 -20.53 15.29
N LEU A 284 2.18 -20.79 16.49
CA LEU A 284 2.33 -22.11 17.12
C LEU A 284 1.69 -23.21 16.27
N ALA A 285 0.48 -22.95 15.73
CA ALA A 285 -0.20 -23.87 14.81
C ALA A 285 0.57 -24.11 13.50
N ASN A 286 1.41 -23.16 13.08
CA ASN A 286 2.25 -23.26 11.88
C ASN A 286 3.67 -23.78 12.15
N GLY A 287 3.91 -24.36 13.34
CA GLY A 287 5.16 -25.06 13.69
C GLY A 287 6.28 -24.18 14.26
N TYR A 288 5.99 -22.92 14.60
CA TYR A 288 6.94 -22.05 15.26
C TYR A 288 7.09 -22.44 16.73
N SER A 289 8.30 -22.34 17.30
CA SER A 289 8.52 -22.68 18.72
C SER A 289 8.00 -21.57 19.66
N MET A 290 7.58 -21.96 20.86
CA MET A 290 7.23 -21.01 21.94
C MET A 290 8.34 -20.00 22.20
N PHE A 291 9.60 -20.45 22.17
CA PHE A 291 10.77 -19.58 22.33
C PHE A 291 10.85 -18.52 21.24
N PHE A 292 10.63 -18.90 19.96
CA PHE A 292 10.62 -17.95 18.85
C PHE A 292 9.53 -16.89 19.04
N VAL A 293 8.31 -17.32 19.33
CA VAL A 293 7.17 -16.41 19.54
C VAL A 293 7.45 -15.47 20.70
N GLY A 294 7.83 -16.01 21.86
CA GLY A 294 8.16 -15.24 23.06
C GLY A 294 9.27 -14.21 22.83
N ASN A 295 10.37 -14.59 22.17
CA ASN A 295 11.46 -13.67 21.84
C ASN A 295 11.01 -12.54 20.91
N ASN A 296 10.15 -12.82 19.92
CA ASN A 296 9.69 -11.78 19.01
C ASN A 296 8.71 -10.82 19.68
N VAL A 297 7.82 -11.31 20.55
CA VAL A 297 6.93 -10.46 21.37
C VAL A 297 7.75 -9.59 22.33
N GLN A 298 8.72 -10.17 23.03
CA GLN A 298 9.61 -9.42 23.93
C GLN A 298 10.41 -8.37 23.17
N HIS A 299 10.99 -8.73 22.03
CA HIS A 299 11.71 -7.79 21.18
C HIS A 299 10.80 -6.65 20.69
N PHE A 300 9.55 -6.94 20.32
CA PHE A 300 8.60 -5.94 19.87
C PHE A 300 8.34 -4.89 20.96
N PHE A 301 7.99 -5.31 22.19
CA PHE A 301 7.75 -4.35 23.28
C PHE A 301 9.03 -3.62 23.70
N GLY A 302 10.17 -4.31 23.76
CA GLY A 302 11.45 -3.69 24.09
C GLY A 302 11.91 -2.66 23.04
N TYR A 303 11.64 -2.90 21.75
CA TYR A 303 11.96 -1.97 20.66
C TYR A 303 11.24 -0.62 20.81
N PHE A 304 10.01 -0.64 21.33
CA PHE A 304 9.22 0.58 21.59
C PHE A 304 9.29 1.05 23.05
N HIS A 305 10.20 0.51 23.86
CA HIS A 305 10.32 0.84 25.28
C HIS A 305 9.02 0.66 26.07
N ALA A 306 8.23 -0.36 25.70
CA ALA A 306 6.88 -0.62 26.22
C ALA A 306 6.78 -1.99 26.91
N ASP A 307 7.84 -2.45 27.59
CA ASP A 307 7.91 -3.78 28.20
C ASP A 307 6.77 -4.07 29.19
N THR A 308 6.30 -3.04 29.91
CA THR A 308 5.19 -3.13 30.87
C THR A 308 3.85 -3.45 30.20
N MET A 309 3.65 -3.05 28.94
CA MET A 309 2.44 -3.32 28.13
C MET A 309 2.25 -4.81 27.82
N ARG A 310 3.28 -5.64 28.06
CA ARG A 310 3.15 -7.09 27.95
C ARG A 310 2.16 -7.64 28.99
N TYR A 311 2.13 -7.05 30.18
CA TYR A 311 1.40 -7.55 31.35
C TYR A 311 0.24 -6.64 31.77
N LEU A 312 0.38 -5.33 31.55
CA LEU A 312 -0.61 -4.34 31.94
C LEU A 312 -1.62 -4.11 30.82
N LYS A 313 -2.90 -3.97 31.20
CA LYS A 313 -4.04 -3.78 30.29
C LYS A 313 -4.64 -2.38 30.39
N GLU A 314 -3.84 -1.38 30.73
CA GLU A 314 -4.33 -0.01 30.86
C GLU A 314 -4.44 0.67 29.50
N GLN A 315 -5.64 1.16 29.18
CA GLN A 315 -5.94 1.82 27.91
C GLN A 315 -5.13 3.11 27.72
N THR A 316 -4.95 3.91 28.78
CA THR A 316 -4.21 5.18 28.72
C THR A 316 -2.75 5.00 28.34
N MET A 317 -2.08 3.98 28.86
CA MET A 317 -0.71 3.64 28.46
C MET A 317 -0.65 3.13 27.02
N TYR A 318 -1.64 2.34 26.60
CA TYR A 318 -1.74 1.88 25.21
C TYR A 318 -1.94 3.04 24.23
N ASP A 319 -2.78 4.01 24.57
CA ASP A 319 -3.02 5.19 23.75
C ASP A 319 -1.74 6.01 23.55
N LYS A 320 -0.96 6.21 24.63
CA LYS A 320 0.35 6.86 24.54
C LYS A 320 1.31 6.10 23.63
N PHE A 321 1.41 4.78 23.80
CA PHE A 321 2.22 3.93 22.95
C PHE A 321 1.81 4.01 21.47
N ARG A 322 0.51 4.03 21.17
CA ARG A 322 -0.01 4.21 19.80
C ARG A 322 0.36 5.58 19.24
N GLN A 323 0.24 6.65 20.03
CA GLN A 323 0.62 8.00 19.62
C GLN A 323 2.11 8.08 19.25
N ASP A 324 2.99 7.53 20.10
CA ASP A 324 4.42 7.48 19.84
C ASP A 324 4.73 6.71 18.54
N TRP A 325 4.00 5.62 18.29
CA TRP A 325 4.11 4.85 17.06
C TRP A 325 3.68 5.64 15.81
N PHE A 326 2.54 6.35 15.84
CA PHE A 326 2.12 7.20 14.73
C PHE A 326 3.10 8.35 14.48
N GLY A 327 3.69 8.92 15.54
CA GLY A 327 4.77 9.89 15.44
C GLY A 327 6.01 9.32 14.74
N TYR A 328 6.44 8.11 15.13
CA TYR A 328 7.54 7.40 14.47
C TYR A 328 7.25 7.16 12.98
N MET A 329 6.05 6.69 12.64
CA MET A 329 5.66 6.45 11.24
C MET A 329 5.68 7.73 10.41
N THR A 330 5.22 8.84 10.98
CA THR A 330 5.26 10.16 10.33
C THR A 330 6.70 10.56 10.00
N MET A 331 7.63 10.39 10.94
CA MET A 331 9.06 10.61 10.71
C MET A 331 9.61 9.69 9.61
N GLN A 332 9.20 8.42 9.55
CA GLN A 332 9.62 7.50 8.47
C GLN A 332 9.15 7.96 7.09
N TYR A 333 7.94 8.53 6.98
CA TYR A 333 7.46 9.10 5.71
C TYR A 333 8.30 10.29 5.28
N GLU A 334 8.59 11.24 6.18
CA GLU A 334 9.44 12.38 5.87
C GLU A 334 10.84 11.95 5.41
N LEU A 335 11.41 10.93 6.06
CA LEU A 335 12.69 10.35 5.66
C LEU A 335 12.63 9.70 4.28
N SER A 336 11.56 8.95 4.01
CA SER A 336 11.35 8.33 2.69
C SER A 336 11.18 9.39 1.60
N ASP A 337 10.51 10.48 1.87
CA ASP A 337 10.26 11.55 0.90
C ASP A 337 11.55 12.33 0.63
N LYS A 338 12.36 12.59 1.66
CA LYS A 338 13.72 13.14 1.50
C LYS A 338 14.59 12.22 0.65
N LEU A 339 14.57 10.91 0.91
CA LEU A 339 15.32 9.92 0.12
C LEU A 339 14.86 9.89 -1.34
N GLN A 340 13.56 9.99 -1.59
CA GLN A 340 13.02 10.07 -2.95
C GLN A 340 13.52 11.32 -3.68
N THR A 341 13.52 12.49 -3.01
CA THR A 341 14.07 13.73 -3.59
C THR A 341 15.56 13.59 -3.95
N PHE A 342 16.36 12.90 -3.13
CA PHE A 342 17.75 12.61 -3.49
C PHE A 342 17.84 11.69 -4.72
N ASN A 343 16.98 10.68 -4.80
CA ASN A 343 16.95 9.77 -5.93
C ASN A 343 16.55 10.49 -7.24
N ASP A 344 15.54 11.36 -7.19
CA ASP A 344 15.05 12.09 -8.36
C ASP A 344 16.08 13.11 -8.90
N ASN A 345 17.02 13.53 -8.05
CA ASN A 345 18.13 14.42 -8.42
C ASN A 345 19.42 13.66 -8.83
N ASP A 346 19.37 12.34 -9.01
CA ASP A 346 20.53 11.45 -9.23
C ASP A 346 21.62 11.57 -8.14
N CYS A 347 21.19 11.94 -6.92
CA CYS A 347 22.03 12.18 -5.76
C CYS A 347 22.02 11.02 -4.75
N LEU A 348 21.37 9.89 -5.07
CA LEU A 348 21.30 8.71 -4.19
C LEU A 348 22.21 7.59 -4.71
N ILE A 349 23.22 7.21 -3.93
CA ILE A 349 24.11 6.09 -4.22
C ILE A 349 23.62 4.85 -3.48
N HIS A 350 23.26 3.81 -4.25
CA HIS A 350 22.91 2.49 -3.69
C HIS A 350 24.14 1.59 -3.61
N LEU A 351 24.49 1.19 -2.39
CA LEU A 351 25.59 0.25 -2.15
C LEU A 351 25.06 -1.05 -1.55
N ASN A 352 25.41 -2.16 -2.20
CA ASN A 352 25.01 -3.48 -1.76
C ASN A 352 26.20 -4.22 -1.13
N TYR A 353 25.97 -4.87 0.02
CA TYR A 353 26.95 -5.79 0.60
C TYR A 353 26.32 -7.14 0.94
N LEU A 354 27.11 -8.20 0.84
CA LEU A 354 26.70 -9.53 1.24
C LEU A 354 26.72 -9.62 2.77
N TYR A 355 25.61 -10.03 3.36
CA TYR A 355 25.50 -10.22 4.80
C TYR A 355 25.10 -11.66 5.11
N GLU A 356 26.03 -12.40 5.72
CA GLU A 356 25.84 -13.77 6.16
C GLU A 356 25.52 -13.84 7.67
N PHE A 357 26.34 -13.21 8.51
CA PHE A 357 26.17 -13.13 9.97
C PHE A 357 26.92 -11.91 10.56
N GLY A 358 26.53 -11.46 11.76
CA GLY A 358 27.22 -10.36 12.49
C GLY A 358 26.29 -9.29 13.08
N PRO A 359 26.81 -8.16 13.59
CA PRO A 359 26.00 -7.03 14.03
C PRO A 359 25.77 -6.04 12.88
N LYS A 360 24.72 -6.26 12.08
CA LYS A 360 24.34 -5.38 10.94
C LYS A 360 24.31 -3.89 11.28
N CYS A 361 23.74 -3.54 12.43
CA CYS A 361 23.64 -2.15 12.88
C CYS A 361 25.02 -1.52 13.07
N GLN A 362 25.93 -2.25 13.72
CA GLN A 362 27.29 -1.79 13.99
C GLN A 362 28.10 -1.66 12.68
N PHE A 363 27.96 -2.61 11.75
CA PHE A 363 28.57 -2.48 10.43
C PHE A 363 28.07 -1.24 9.70
N ASN A 364 26.75 -1.02 9.65
CA ASN A 364 26.18 0.16 9.00
C ASN A 364 26.68 1.47 9.65
N GLN A 365 26.77 1.52 10.97
CA GLN A 365 27.31 2.67 11.71
C GLN A 365 28.78 2.92 11.35
N GLN A 366 29.62 1.89 11.43
CA GLN A 366 31.04 1.99 11.09
C GLN A 366 31.26 2.38 9.64
N PHE A 367 30.51 1.79 8.72
CA PHE A 367 30.52 2.20 7.32
C PHE A 367 30.17 3.67 7.17
N HIS A 368 29.11 4.16 7.84
CA HIS A 368 28.75 5.57 7.76
C HIS A 368 29.83 6.49 8.34
N CYS A 369 30.53 6.10 9.41
CA CYS A 369 31.67 6.85 9.93
C CYS A 369 32.80 6.94 8.89
N LEU A 370 33.26 5.78 8.38
CA LEU A 370 34.32 5.71 7.36
C LEU A 370 33.94 6.44 6.07
N TRP A 371 32.67 6.28 5.66
CA TRP A 371 32.11 6.96 4.50
C TRP A 371 32.20 8.47 4.67
N LEU A 372 31.81 9.00 5.85
CA LEU A 372 31.85 10.44 6.12
C LEU A 372 33.28 10.99 6.18
N GLU A 373 34.20 10.26 6.79
CA GLU A 373 35.62 10.64 6.84
C GLU A 373 36.23 10.74 5.44
N SER A 374 35.90 9.78 4.56
CA SER A 374 36.39 9.76 3.17
C SER A 374 35.70 10.82 2.30
N PHE A 375 34.40 11.07 2.50
CA PHE A 375 33.61 12.02 1.70
C PHE A 375 33.94 13.48 2.01
N ASN A 376 34.18 13.83 3.28
CA ASN A 376 34.49 15.20 3.71
C ASN A 376 35.79 15.74 3.08
N GLN A 377 36.61 14.88 2.48
CA GLN A 377 37.83 15.25 1.75
C GLN A 377 37.55 15.71 0.31
N HIS A 378 36.32 15.53 -0.20
CA HIS A 378 35.95 15.86 -1.58
C HIS A 378 34.86 16.94 -1.64
N ALA A 379 35.21 18.14 -2.13
CA ALA A 379 34.35 19.32 -2.16
C ALA A 379 33.01 19.16 -2.93
N ASN A 380 32.94 18.22 -3.88
CA ASN A 380 31.74 17.96 -4.68
C ASN A 380 30.77 16.95 -4.04
N LEU A 381 31.18 16.30 -2.96
CA LEU A 381 30.50 15.18 -2.32
C LEU A 381 30.10 15.57 -0.89
N SER A 382 29.33 16.65 -0.74
CA SER A 382 28.83 17.04 0.58
C SER A 382 27.62 16.19 0.99
N LYS A 383 27.43 16.04 2.31
CA LYS A 383 26.32 15.30 2.93
C LYS A 383 24.93 15.82 2.53
N ASP A 384 24.86 17.09 2.11
CA ASP A 384 23.65 17.76 1.65
C ASP A 384 23.40 17.58 0.14
N LYS A 385 24.42 17.13 -0.61
CA LYS A 385 24.36 16.93 -2.06
C LYS A 385 24.20 15.48 -2.47
N VAL A 386 24.73 14.52 -1.71
CA VAL A 386 24.69 13.10 -2.07
C VAL A 386 24.39 12.25 -0.84
N LYS A 387 23.46 11.30 -0.97
CA LYS A 387 23.05 10.36 0.07
C LYS A 387 23.46 8.94 -0.31
N VAL A 388 23.93 8.16 0.67
CA VAL A 388 24.27 6.75 0.45
C VAL A 388 23.32 5.86 1.22
N GLN A 389 22.74 4.91 0.49
CA GLN A 389 21.87 3.88 1.04
C GLN A 389 22.56 2.52 0.95
N LEU A 390 22.83 1.95 2.11
CA LEU A 390 23.35 0.59 2.23
C LEU A 390 22.20 -0.43 2.25
N THR A 391 22.28 -1.41 1.35
CA THR A 391 21.34 -2.54 1.28
C THR A 391 22.08 -3.86 1.42
N THR A 392 21.55 -4.75 2.24
CA THR A 392 22.10 -6.10 2.43
C THR A 392 21.53 -7.06 1.40
N LYS A 393 22.40 -7.83 0.74
CA LYS A 393 22.03 -9.03 -0.01
C LYS A 393 22.38 -10.26 0.84
N HIS A 394 21.43 -11.16 1.04
CA HIS A 394 21.69 -12.42 1.74
C HIS A 394 22.00 -13.51 0.71
N GLN A 395 23.01 -14.34 0.97
CA GLN A 395 23.11 -15.61 0.27
C GLN A 395 21.98 -16.53 0.75
N HIS A 396 21.30 -17.18 -0.20
CA HIS A 396 20.37 -18.25 0.13
C HIS A 396 21.13 -19.33 0.92
N SER A 397 20.59 -19.77 2.06
CA SER A 397 21.22 -20.83 2.85
C SER A 397 21.41 -22.07 1.97
N LEU A 398 22.53 -22.80 2.09
CA LEU A 398 22.76 -24.11 1.44
C LEU A 398 21.56 -25.09 1.55
N ASN A 399 20.73 -24.95 2.58
CA ASN A 399 19.47 -25.69 2.73
C ASN A 399 18.46 -25.49 1.59
N SER A 400 18.53 -24.41 0.80
CA SER A 400 17.67 -24.22 -0.39
C SER A 400 18.06 -25.12 -1.56
N LEU A 401 19.29 -25.64 -1.59
CA LEU A 401 19.77 -26.61 -2.60
C LEU A 401 19.38 -28.06 -2.24
N LEU A 402 19.03 -28.32 -0.97
CA LEU A 402 18.74 -29.65 -0.44
C LEU A 402 17.24 -29.88 -0.16
N ALA A 403 16.40 -28.87 -0.35
CA ALA A 403 14.97 -28.96 -0.09
C ALA A 403 14.24 -29.66 -1.25
N ARG A 404 13.52 -30.75 -0.97
CA ARG A 404 12.49 -31.30 -1.86
C ARG A 404 11.14 -30.67 -1.51
N GLU A 405 10.34 -30.32 -2.52
CA GLU A 405 8.94 -29.92 -2.34
C GLU A 405 8.18 -31.02 -1.58
N LYS A 406 7.41 -30.63 -0.56
CA LYS A 406 6.42 -31.53 0.01
C LYS A 406 5.31 -31.74 -1.02
N SER A 407 4.97 -32.99 -1.28
CA SER A 407 3.77 -33.34 -2.02
C SER A 407 2.56 -32.67 -1.35
N THR A 408 1.83 -31.85 -2.12
CA THR A 408 0.52 -31.36 -1.71
C THR A 408 -0.37 -32.57 -1.48
N CYS A 409 -0.62 -32.92 -0.23
CA CYS A 409 -1.63 -33.90 0.11
C CYS A 409 -2.97 -33.28 -0.28
N SER A 410 -3.52 -33.71 -1.40
CA SER A 410 -4.92 -33.49 -1.73
C SER A 410 -5.73 -34.19 -0.64
N ILE A 411 -6.40 -33.40 0.20
CA ILE A 411 -7.46 -33.93 1.05
C ILE A 411 -8.58 -34.35 0.09
N GLN A 412 -8.77 -35.67 -0.04
CA GLN A 412 -9.94 -36.26 -0.70
C GLN A 412 -11.19 -36.07 0.16
#